data_AF-A0A426XFL8-F1
#
_entry.id   AF-A0A426XFL8-F1
#
_cell.length_a   1.000
_cell.length_b   1.000
_cell.length_c   1.000
_cell.angle_alpha   90.00
_cell.angle_beta   90.00
_cell.angle_gamma   90.00
#
_symmetry.space_group_name_H-M   'P 1'
#
loop_
_entity.id
_entity.type
_entity.pdbx_description
1 polymer ?
#
loop_
_entity_poly.entity_id
_entity_poly.type
_entity_poly.pdbx_seq_one_letter_code
_entity_poly.pdbx_strand_id
1 'polypeptide(L)'
;MYLAIPVILYASERLVRALRSSVRPVKILKVAVYPGNVLTLHVSKPQGFKYRSGQYIFVNCAAVSPFQWHPFSITSAPQDDYISVHIRTLGDWTRQLKMVFSEVCGGCSGDVDSKVSIRVRNASLVLFRCVSRPLVGRVDC
;
A
#
# COMPACT_ATOMS: atom_id res chain seq x y z
N MET A 1 -24.84 -19.23 26.04
CA MET A 1 -23.57 -19.91 25.66
C MET A 1 -23.36 -20.05 24.15
N TYR A 2 -24.40 -20.20 23.31
CA TYR A 2 -24.26 -20.35 21.85
C TYR A 2 -23.72 -19.12 21.08
N LEU A 3 -23.83 -17.91 21.63
CA LEU A 3 -23.31 -16.69 20.99
C LEU A 3 -21.82 -16.44 21.27
N ALA A 4 -21.28 -16.99 22.36
CA ALA A 4 -19.90 -16.73 22.76
C ALA A 4 -18.91 -17.36 21.76
N ILE A 5 -19.17 -18.60 21.32
CA ILE A 5 -18.31 -19.34 20.40
C ILE A 5 -18.12 -18.62 19.04
N PRO A 6 -19.18 -18.24 18.29
CA PRO A 6 -19.00 -17.53 17.02
C PRO A 6 -18.38 -16.14 17.19
N VAL A 7 -18.67 -15.43 18.29
CA VAL A 7 -18.07 -14.12 18.57
C VAL A 7 -16.57 -14.25 18.84
N ILE A 8 -16.14 -15.23 19.65
CA ILE A 8 -14.73 -15.47 19.93
C ILE A 8 -13.99 -15.92 18.66
N LEU A 9 -14.58 -16.81 17.87
CA LEU A 9 -13.99 -17.25 16.61
C LEU A 9 -13.81 -16.07 15.63
N TYR A 10 -14.83 -15.23 15.46
CA TYR A 10 -14.76 -14.03 14.62
C TYR A 10 -13.73 -13.02 15.16
N ALA A 11 -13.72 -12.77 16.47
CA ALA A 11 -12.76 -11.87 17.11
C ALA A 11 -11.33 -12.36 16.94
N SER A 12 -11.10 -13.68 17.06
CA SER A 12 -9.78 -14.29 16.86
C SER A 12 -9.28 -14.15 15.42
N GLU A 13 -10.14 -14.38 14.42
CA GLU A 13 -9.80 -14.15 13.02
C GLU A 13 -9.45 -12.68 12.78
N ARG A 14 -10.25 -11.77 13.34
CA ARG A 14 -10.04 -10.32 13.19
C ARG A 14 -8.75 -9.88 13.87
N LEU A 15 -8.43 -10.43 15.04
CA LEU A 15 -7.20 -10.16 15.77
C LEU A 15 -5.98 -10.70 15.02
N VAL A 16 -6.03 -11.93 14.50
CA VAL A 16 -4.94 -12.49 13.69
C VAL A 16 -4.69 -11.64 12.43
N ARG A 17 -5.76 -11.18 11.76
CA ARG A 17 -5.64 -10.24 10.63
C ARG A 17 -5.02 -8.90 11.06
N ALA A 18 -5.39 -8.38 12.23
CA ALA A 18 -4.86 -7.12 12.74
C ALA A 18 -3.38 -7.22 13.15
N LEU A 19 -3.02 -8.25 13.93
CA LEU A 19 -1.66 -8.47 14.44
C LEU A 19 -0.66 -8.76 13.33
N ARG A 20 -1.08 -9.49 12.29
CA ARG A 20 -0.20 -9.92 11.21
C ARG A 20 -0.21 -8.92 10.02
N SER A 21 -1.12 -7.93 10.03
CA SER A 21 -1.07 -6.77 9.13
C SER A 21 0.08 -5.84 9.56
N SER A 22 1.28 -6.16 9.09
CA SER A 22 2.45 -5.32 9.31
C SER A 22 2.25 -4.00 8.57
N VAL A 23 1.87 -2.97 9.33
CA VAL A 23 1.82 -1.58 8.89
C VAL A 23 3.23 -1.06 8.87
N ARG A 24 3.71 -0.63 7.72
CA ARG A 24 5.05 -0.06 7.61
C ARG A 24 4.97 1.38 7.13
N PRO A 25 5.60 2.33 7.83
CA PRO A 25 5.82 3.65 7.26
C PRO A 25 6.77 3.50 6.07
N VAL A 26 6.48 4.21 4.99
CA VAL A 26 7.27 4.13 3.76
C VAL A 26 7.66 5.53 3.31
N LYS A 27 8.92 5.68 2.89
CA LYS A 27 9.43 6.95 2.38
C LYS A 27 8.97 7.21 0.95
N ILE A 28 8.60 8.45 0.66
CA ILE A 28 8.19 8.87 -0.68
C ILE A 28 9.43 9.26 -1.47
N LEU A 29 9.67 8.61 -2.61
CA LEU A 29 10.83 8.91 -3.47
C LEU A 29 10.48 9.95 -4.52
N LYS A 30 9.36 9.77 -5.22
CA LYS A 30 8.95 10.64 -6.31
C LYS A 30 7.44 10.66 -6.45
N VAL A 31 6.90 11.84 -6.69
CA VAL A 31 5.49 12.05 -7.03
C VAL A 31 5.44 12.74 -8.38
N ALA A 32 4.62 12.24 -9.28
CA ALA A 32 4.32 12.92 -10.53
C ALA A 32 2.80 12.96 -10.75
N VAL A 33 2.30 14.14 -11.07
CA VAL A 33 0.89 14.40 -11.37
C VAL A 33 0.77 14.57 -12.88
N TYR A 34 -0.08 13.76 -13.52
CA TYR A 34 -0.29 13.85 -14.97
C TYR A 34 -1.56 14.63 -15.32
N PRO A 35 -1.56 15.39 -16.43
CA PRO A 35 -2.76 16.00 -16.98
C PRO A 35 -3.67 14.90 -17.54
N GLY A 36 -4.58 14.41 -16.70
CA GLY A 36 -5.43 13.26 -17.02
C GLY A 36 -6.06 12.60 -15.79
N ASN A 37 -6.07 13.29 -14.64
CA ASN A 37 -6.61 12.76 -13.39
C ASN A 37 -5.89 11.48 -12.90
N VAL A 38 -4.60 11.37 -13.20
CA VAL A 38 -3.74 10.27 -12.73
C VAL A 38 -2.55 10.83 -11.96
N LEU A 39 -2.29 10.21 -10.81
CA LEU A 39 -1.13 10.46 -9.95
C LEU A 39 -0.26 9.21 -9.97
N THR A 40 1.03 9.36 -10.21
CA THR A 40 2.02 8.30 -9.94
C THR A 40 2.79 8.60 -8.68
N LEU A 41 2.78 7.62 -7.78
CA LEU A 41 3.49 7.66 -6.52
C LEU A 41 4.57 6.58 -6.54
N HIS A 42 5.82 6.99 -6.35
CA HIS A 42 6.96 6.10 -6.14
C HIS A 42 7.36 6.15 -4.67
N VAL A 43 7.33 5.00 -4.02
CA VAL A 43 7.71 4.84 -2.62
C VAL A 43 8.87 3.87 -2.49
N SER A 44 9.72 4.06 -1.48
CA SER A 44 10.82 3.13 -1.18
C SER A 44 10.27 1.75 -0.79
N LYS A 45 10.96 0.65 -1.10
CA LYS A 45 10.54 -0.67 -0.61
C LYS A 45 10.91 -0.85 0.86
N PRO A 46 9.95 -1.12 1.77
CA PRO A 46 10.29 -1.38 3.17
C PRO A 46 11.06 -2.71 3.31
N GLN A 47 12.02 -2.78 4.24
CA GLN A 47 12.89 -3.94 4.40
C GLN A 47 12.09 -5.24 4.65
N GLY A 48 12.31 -6.27 3.84
CA GLY A 48 11.58 -7.54 3.94
C GLY A 48 10.19 -7.55 3.31
N PHE A 49 9.81 -6.49 2.57
CA PHE A 49 8.59 -6.47 1.78
C PHE A 49 8.76 -7.26 0.49
N LYS A 50 8.21 -8.48 0.49
CA LYS A 50 8.13 -9.35 -0.70
C LYS A 50 6.72 -9.30 -1.25
N TYR A 51 6.59 -9.05 -2.54
CA TYR A 51 5.33 -9.09 -3.28
C TYR A 51 5.54 -9.81 -4.61
N ARG A 52 4.43 -10.25 -5.22
CA ARG A 52 4.40 -10.79 -6.58
C ARG A 52 3.80 -9.74 -7.51
N SER A 53 4.24 -9.73 -8.77
CA SER A 53 3.67 -8.87 -9.81
C SER A 53 2.15 -9.03 -9.86
N GLY A 54 1.41 -7.92 -10.01
CA GLY A 54 -0.05 -7.91 -10.04
C GLY A 54 -0.73 -7.98 -8.67
N GLN A 55 0.01 -7.98 -7.55
CA GLN A 55 -0.58 -7.83 -6.23
C GLN A 55 -0.98 -6.39 -5.92
N TYR A 56 -1.89 -6.25 -4.95
CA TYR A 56 -2.36 -4.97 -4.44
C TYR A 56 -1.68 -4.63 -3.11
N ILE A 57 -1.53 -3.34 -2.86
CA ILE A 57 -1.15 -2.79 -1.56
C ILE A 57 -2.25 -1.89 -1.04
N PHE A 58 -2.37 -1.83 0.29
CA PHE A 58 -3.23 -0.86 0.93
C PHE A 58 -2.41 0.36 1.32
N VAL A 59 -2.82 1.52 0.81
CA VAL A 59 -2.19 2.81 1.08
C VAL A 59 -3.08 3.60 2.02
N ASN A 60 -2.45 4.21 3.02
CA ASN A 60 -3.05 5.17 3.93
C ASN A 60 -2.20 6.44 3.93
N CYS A 61 -2.84 7.58 3.69
CA CYS A 61 -2.21 8.89 3.71
C CYS A 61 -2.74 9.66 4.92
N ALA A 62 -1.89 9.89 5.91
CA ALA A 62 -2.30 10.54 7.16
C ALA A 62 -2.78 11.99 6.95
N ALA A 63 -2.27 12.67 5.92
CA ALA A 63 -2.64 14.05 5.59
C ALA A 63 -4.08 14.19 5.06
N VAL A 64 -4.64 13.14 4.46
CA VAL A 64 -6.03 13.13 3.95
C VAL A 64 -6.96 12.47 4.95
N SER A 65 -6.64 11.23 5.33
CA SER A 65 -7.43 10.48 6.31
C SER A 65 -6.56 9.46 7.05
N PRO A 66 -6.40 9.60 8.38
CA PRO A 66 -5.54 8.70 9.15
C PRO A 66 -6.12 7.29 9.31
N PHE A 67 -7.43 7.08 9.07
CA PHE A 67 -8.10 5.80 9.32
C PHE A 67 -8.51 5.04 8.06
N GLN A 68 -8.57 5.70 6.90
CA GLN A 68 -9.01 5.06 5.65
C GLN A 68 -7.85 4.34 4.95
N TRP A 69 -8.13 3.15 4.42
CA TRP A 69 -7.16 2.33 3.68
C TRP A 69 -7.73 2.02 2.31
N HIS A 70 -6.99 2.37 1.26
CA HIS A 70 -7.42 2.15 -0.12
C HIS A 70 -6.50 1.15 -0.83
N PRO A 71 -7.06 0.13 -1.51
CA PRO A 71 -6.29 -0.82 -2.28
C PRO A 71 -5.85 -0.22 -3.62
N PHE A 72 -4.58 -0.39 -3.98
CA PHE A 72 -4.04 -0.02 -5.27
C PHE A 72 -3.12 -1.10 -5.84
N SER A 73 -3.15 -1.28 -7.16
CA SER A 73 -2.28 -2.22 -7.86
C SER A 73 -0.86 -1.71 -7.87
N ILE A 74 0.10 -2.60 -7.60
CA ILE A 74 1.51 -2.31 -7.81
C ILE A 74 1.80 -2.37 -9.30
N THR A 75 2.50 -1.36 -9.82
CA THR A 75 2.92 -1.29 -11.23
C THR A 75 4.41 -1.53 -11.45
N SER A 76 5.21 -1.57 -10.38
CA SER A 76 6.66 -1.87 -10.43
C SER A 76 6.94 -3.37 -10.42
N ALA A 77 8.15 -3.75 -10.85
CA ALA A 77 8.61 -5.13 -10.79
C ALA A 77 9.05 -5.49 -9.35
N PRO A 78 8.88 -6.75 -8.91
CA PRO A 78 9.29 -7.18 -7.58
C PRO A 78 10.81 -7.14 -7.35
N GLN A 79 11.59 -7.08 -8.44
CA GLN A 79 13.05 -6.94 -8.44
C GLN A 79 13.49 -5.49 -8.18
N ASP A 80 12.63 -4.51 -8.45
CA ASP A 80 12.94 -3.09 -8.21
C ASP A 80 13.01 -2.78 -6.70
N ASP A 81 13.84 -1.80 -6.36
CA ASP A 81 14.02 -1.27 -4.99
C ASP A 81 12.97 -0.22 -4.59
N TYR A 82 12.08 0.14 -5.52
CA TYR A 82 10.95 1.01 -5.29
C TYR A 82 9.63 0.31 -5.62
N ILE A 83 8.55 0.86 -5.09
CA ILE A 83 7.18 0.46 -5.40
C ILE A 83 6.52 1.64 -6.09
N SER A 84 6.05 1.44 -7.31
CA SER A 84 5.29 2.44 -8.04
C SER A 84 3.80 2.08 -8.04
N VAL A 85 2.95 3.09 -7.88
CA VAL A 85 1.51 2.96 -7.91
C VAL A 85 0.92 4.07 -8.77
N HIS A 86 -0.02 3.70 -9.63
CA HIS A 86 -0.80 4.61 -10.45
C HIS A 86 -2.20 4.76 -9.86
N ILE A 87 -2.54 5.96 -9.40
CA ILE A 87 -3.81 6.27 -8.76
C ILE A 87 -4.62 7.17 -9.69
N ARG A 88 -5.82 6.71 -10.08
CA ARG A 88 -6.80 7.54 -10.81
C ARG A 88 -7.68 8.30 -9.82
N THR A 89 -7.92 9.58 -10.06
CA THR A 89 -8.77 10.41 -9.21
C THR A 89 -10.24 10.26 -9.60
N LEU A 90 -10.90 9.26 -9.02
CA LEU A 90 -12.31 8.94 -9.28
C LEU A 90 -13.24 9.32 -8.12
N GLY A 91 -12.74 9.32 -6.88
CA GLY A 91 -13.51 9.62 -5.67
C GLY A 91 -12.92 10.75 -4.82
N ASP A 92 -13.63 11.15 -3.78
CA ASP A 92 -13.29 12.34 -2.98
C ASP A 92 -11.96 12.19 -2.25
N TRP A 93 -11.67 11.01 -1.70
CA TRP A 93 -10.37 10.72 -1.08
C TRP A 93 -9.22 10.88 -2.07
N THR A 94 -9.35 10.33 -3.29
CA THR A 94 -8.31 10.45 -4.32
C THR A 94 -8.16 11.87 -4.87
N ARG A 95 -9.24 12.66 -4.89
CA ARG A 95 -9.20 14.09 -5.25
C ARG A 95 -8.44 14.88 -4.20
N GLN A 96 -8.73 14.66 -2.91
CA GLN A 96 -7.99 15.27 -1.80
C GLN A 96 -6.52 14.88 -1.81
N LEU A 97 -6.21 13.61 -2.09
CA LEU A 97 -4.84 13.15 -2.25
C LEU A 97 -4.10 13.92 -3.35
N LYS A 98 -4.73 14.11 -4.52
CA LYS A 98 -4.16 14.89 -5.61
C LYS A 98 -3.96 16.36 -5.23
N MET A 99 -4.91 16.98 -4.51
CA MET A 99 -4.79 18.36 -4.05
C MET A 99 -3.56 18.54 -3.14
N VAL A 100 -3.42 17.68 -2.12
CA VAL A 100 -2.28 17.70 -1.20
C VAL A 100 -0.95 17.54 -1.96
N PHE A 101 -0.86 16.59 -2.89
CA PHE A 101 0.37 16.41 -3.66
C PHE A 101 0.63 17.55 -4.66
N SER A 102 -0.41 18.16 -5.23
CA SER A 102 -0.24 19.31 -6.13
C SER A 102 0.28 20.55 -5.41
N GLU A 103 -0.15 20.78 -4.17
CA GLU A 103 0.35 21.87 -3.33
C GLU A 103 1.83 21.65 -2.98
N VAL A 104 2.21 20.41 -2.64
CA VAL A 104 3.60 20.08 -2.33
C VAL A 104 4.50 20.18 -3.58
N CYS A 105 4.02 19.76 -4.76
CA CYS A 105 4.80 19.83 -6.00
C CYS A 105 4.86 21.25 -6.60
N GLY A 106 3.96 22.15 -6.22
CA GLY A 106 3.96 23.55 -6.66
C GLY A 106 5.04 24.41 -6.00
N GLY A 107 5.59 23.97 -4.86
CA GLY A 107 6.84 24.51 -4.31
C GLY A 107 8.04 23.83 -4.96
N CYS A 108 9.14 24.56 -5.17
CA CYS A 108 10.40 24.04 -5.72
C CYS A 108 10.71 22.63 -5.19
N SER A 109 10.95 21.66 -6.10
CA SER A 109 11.15 20.21 -5.86
C SER A 109 11.96 19.89 -4.60
N GLY A 110 11.28 19.88 -3.45
CA GLY A 110 11.86 19.68 -2.13
C GLY A 110 11.15 18.53 -1.44
N ASP A 111 11.94 17.54 -1.05
CA ASP A 111 11.67 16.42 -0.17
C ASP A 111 10.20 16.29 0.35
N VAL A 112 9.39 15.53 -0.39
CA VAL A 112 7.96 15.29 -0.10
C VAL A 112 7.76 14.52 1.22
N ASP A 113 8.77 13.76 1.65
CA ASP A 113 8.75 12.88 2.81
C ASP A 113 8.48 13.63 4.13
N SER A 114 8.99 14.87 4.22
CA SER A 114 8.86 15.71 5.42
C SER A 114 7.43 16.23 5.66
N LYS A 115 6.57 16.23 4.63
CA LYS A 115 5.21 16.81 4.69
C LYS A 115 4.09 15.77 4.66
N VAL A 116 4.33 14.58 4.09
CA VAL A 116 3.27 13.57 3.89
C VAL A 116 3.72 12.20 4.38
N SER A 117 3.11 11.72 5.47
CA SER A 117 3.34 10.35 5.97
C SER A 117 2.41 9.35 5.26
N ILE A 118 3.01 8.42 4.51
CA ILE A 118 2.31 7.30 3.88
C ILE A 118 2.63 6.00 4.64
N ARG A 119 1.57 5.26 4.96
CA ARG A 119 1.67 3.92 5.50
C ARG A 119 1.20 2.91 4.47
N VAL A 120 1.96 1.83 4.32
CA VAL A 120 1.63 0.73 3.43
C VAL A 120 1.37 -0.52 4.26
N ARG A 121 0.34 -1.28 3.86
CA ARG A 121 0.07 -2.63 4.36
C ARG A 121 0.10 -3.61 3.20
N ASN A 122 0.76 -4.75 3.42
CA ASN A 122 0.69 -5.86 2.48
C ASN A 122 -0.68 -6.56 2.63
N ALA A 123 -1.36 -6.82 1.51
CA ALA A 123 -2.56 -7.66 1.47
C ALA A 123 -2.23 -9.15 1.62
N SER A 124 -0.96 -9.53 1.45
CA SER A 124 -0.49 -10.91 1.34
C SER A 124 -0.40 -11.57 2.70
N LEU A 125 -1.56 -11.84 3.31
CA LEU A 125 -1.56 -12.50 4.59
C LEU A 125 -2.86 -13.17 5.08
N VAL A 126 -3.79 -13.57 4.22
CA VAL A 126 -4.76 -14.61 4.61
C VAL A 126 -5.02 -15.54 3.42
N LEU A 127 -4.09 -16.44 3.18
CA LEU A 127 -4.44 -17.81 2.82
C LEU A 127 -3.30 -18.70 3.32
N PHE A 128 -3.63 -19.60 4.24
CA PHE A 128 -2.89 -20.84 4.53
C PHE A 128 -1.40 -20.83 4.17
N ARG A 129 -0.55 -20.50 5.15
CA ARG A 129 0.86 -20.92 5.12
C ARG A 129 1.01 -22.36 5.66
N CYS A 130 0.05 -23.21 5.34
CA CYS A 130 0.06 -24.64 5.65
C CYS A 130 -0.28 -25.37 4.35
N VAL A 131 0.67 -26.19 3.87
CA VAL A 131 0.59 -27.06 2.69
C VAL A 131 0.83 -26.37 1.32
N SER A 132 2.11 -26.15 0.98
CA SER A 132 2.79 -26.76 -0.20
C SER A 132 4.00 -25.96 -0.69
N ARG A 133 5.18 -26.55 -0.41
CA ARG A 133 6.42 -26.64 -1.19
C ARG A 133 7.10 -25.41 -1.84
N PRO A 134 8.45 -25.34 -1.77
CA PRO A 134 9.27 -24.57 -2.70
C PRO A 134 9.39 -25.37 -4.02
N LEU A 135 9.44 -24.69 -5.17
CA LEU A 135 10.16 -25.12 -6.38
C LEU A 135 10.07 -24.00 -7.44
N VAL A 136 11.24 -23.39 -7.70
CA VAL A 136 11.84 -23.04 -9.01
C VAL A 136 11.01 -22.28 -10.06
N GLY A 137 11.60 -21.21 -10.62
CA GLY A 137 11.12 -20.63 -11.87
C GLY A 137 11.83 -19.33 -12.26
N ARG A 138 13.08 -19.46 -12.71
CA ARG A 138 13.85 -18.50 -13.50
C ARG A 138 13.01 -18.02 -14.70
N VAL A 139 12.92 -16.69 -14.91
CA VAL A 139 12.64 -16.11 -16.24
C VAL A 139 13.50 -14.87 -16.37
N ASP A 140 14.70 -15.11 -16.89
CA ASP A 140 15.46 -14.16 -17.69
C ASP A 140 14.70 -13.97 -19.01
N CYS A 141 14.47 -12.72 -19.40
CA CYS A 141 14.39 -12.24 -20.77
C CYS A 141 14.87 -10.78 -20.76
#